data_AF-A0A2G4G0P7-F1
#
_entry.id   AF-A0A2G4G0P7-F1
#
_cell.length_a   1.000
_cell.length_b   1.000
_cell.length_c   1.000
_cell.angle_alpha   90.00
_cell.angle_beta   90.00
_cell.angle_gamma   90.00
#
_symmetry.space_group_name_H-M   'P 1'
#
loop_
_entity.id
_entity.type
_entity.pdbx_description
1 polymer ?
#
loop_
_entity_poly.entity_id
_entity_poly.type
_entity_poly.pdbx_seq_one_letter_code
_entity_poly.pdbx_strand_id
1 'polypeptide(L)'
;MATRAVYSFNGFPGTLERHLYCHHDGYPTGAAWRFAAALREASDTSAFFSAFLSTQHQAEPLASPEQAADAEYRYLVTLIPSVDPELQVRCWRRLPGADSWALRCSPMALATFIKRFMPGEPAP
;
A
#
# COMPACT_ATOMS: atom_id res chain seq x y z
N MET A 1 -2.30 -12.25 15.65
CA MET A 1 -3.51 -11.49 15.28
C MET A 1 -3.36 -11.06 13.84
N ALA A 2 -4.39 -11.29 13.03
CA ALA A 2 -4.44 -10.81 11.65
C ALA A 2 -4.69 -9.30 11.66
N THR A 3 -3.66 -8.51 11.36
CA THR A 3 -3.80 -7.06 11.19
C THR A 3 -4.28 -6.78 9.78
N ARG A 4 -5.33 -5.98 9.67
CA ARG A 4 -6.02 -5.64 8.44
C ARG A 4 -5.56 -4.29 7.91
N ALA A 5 -5.57 -4.15 6.59
CA ALA A 5 -5.20 -2.90 5.95
C ALA A 5 -6.06 -2.61 4.73
N VAL A 6 -6.24 -1.32 4.48
CA VAL A 6 -6.74 -0.81 3.20
C VAL A 6 -5.60 -0.20 2.42
N TYR A 7 -5.53 -0.53 1.13
CA TYR A 7 -4.62 0.06 0.16
C TYR A 7 -5.42 0.85 -0.86
N SER A 8 -5.20 2.15 -0.92
CA SER A 8 -5.79 3.07 -1.90
C SER A 8 -4.76 3.40 -2.97
N PHE A 9 -5.20 3.48 -4.22
CA PHE A 9 -4.35 3.76 -5.39
C PHE A 9 -4.93 4.91 -6.20
N ASN A 10 -4.09 5.89 -6.52
CA ASN A 10 -4.45 7.08 -7.31
C ASN A 10 -3.35 7.41 -8.35
N GLY A 11 -3.74 8.04 -9.46
CA GLY A 11 -2.84 8.55 -10.49
C GLY A 11 -2.46 7.53 -11.55
N PHE A 12 -2.92 6.28 -11.43
CA PHE A 12 -2.63 5.21 -12.38
C PHE A 12 -3.47 5.33 -13.66
N PRO A 13 -2.91 4.99 -14.84
CA PRO A 13 -3.66 5.04 -16.10
C PRO A 13 -4.98 4.26 -16.05
N GLY A 14 -6.04 4.84 -16.62
CA GLY A 14 -7.36 4.21 -16.69
C GLY A 14 -8.10 4.06 -15.35
N THR A 15 -7.60 4.68 -14.27
CA THR A 15 -8.13 4.50 -12.92
C THR A 15 -8.35 5.84 -12.21
N LEU A 16 -9.58 6.09 -11.74
CA LEU A 16 -9.91 7.30 -10.96
C LEU A 16 -9.37 7.20 -9.53
N GLU A 17 -9.78 6.14 -8.82
CA GLU A 17 -9.25 5.73 -7.53
C GLU A 17 -9.66 4.27 -7.31
N ARG A 18 -8.85 3.48 -6.60
CA ARG A 18 -9.17 2.08 -6.26
C ARG A 18 -8.75 1.79 -4.83
N HIS A 19 -9.55 0.97 -4.17
CA HIS A 19 -9.34 0.58 -2.79
C HIS A 19 -9.36 -0.93 -2.68
N LEU A 20 -8.40 -1.49 -1.95
CA LEU A 20 -8.25 -2.92 -1.72
C LEU A 20 -8.14 -3.17 -0.23
N TYR A 21 -8.93 -4.11 0.26
CA TYR A 21 -8.91 -4.57 1.63
C TYR A 21 -8.12 -5.88 1.73
N CYS A 22 -7.15 -5.92 2.63
CA CYS A 22 -6.40 -7.13 2.95
C CYS A 22 -6.63 -7.51 4.41
N HIS A 23 -7.02 -8.76 4.62
CA HIS A 23 -7.33 -9.30 5.94
C HIS A 23 -6.11 -9.59 6.83
N HIS A 24 -4.90 -9.61 6.24
CA HIS A 24 -3.68 -10.05 6.89
C HIS A 24 -2.49 -9.13 6.59
N ASP A 25 -1.50 -9.14 7.49
CA ASP A 25 -0.22 -8.43 7.35
C ASP A 25 -0.35 -6.92 7.07
N GLY A 26 -1.32 -6.29 7.71
CA GLY A 26 -1.57 -4.85 7.56
C GLY A 26 -0.51 -3.94 8.17
N TYR A 27 0.42 -4.46 8.98
CA TYR A 27 1.56 -3.69 9.49
C TYR A 27 2.47 -3.17 8.36
N PRO A 28 3.22 -2.07 8.58
CA PRO A 28 4.10 -1.51 7.55
C PRO A 28 5.09 -2.50 6.93
N THR A 29 5.56 -3.48 7.72
CA THR A 29 6.42 -4.56 7.22
C THR A 29 5.70 -5.48 6.24
N GLY A 30 4.47 -5.88 6.53
CA GLY A 30 3.66 -6.67 5.60
C GLY A 30 3.31 -5.90 4.33
N ALA A 31 2.95 -4.63 4.48
CA ALA A 31 2.75 -3.73 3.35
C ALA A 31 4.02 -3.60 2.48
N ALA A 32 5.20 -3.45 3.09
CA ALA A 32 6.47 -3.38 2.38
C ALA A 32 6.75 -4.65 1.55
N TRP A 33 6.47 -5.84 2.11
CA TRP A 33 6.57 -7.11 1.37
C TRP A 33 5.64 -7.16 0.15
N ARG A 34 4.38 -6.73 0.32
CA ARG A 34 3.40 -6.68 -0.78
C ARG A 34 3.83 -5.70 -1.87
N PHE A 35 4.31 -4.52 -1.50
CA PHE A 35 4.82 -3.54 -2.45
C PHE A 35 6.06 -4.02 -3.19
N ALA A 36 7.00 -4.66 -2.51
CA ALA A 36 8.18 -5.22 -3.15
C ALA A 36 7.82 -6.37 -4.12
N ALA A 37 6.85 -7.22 -3.75
CA ALA A 37 6.35 -8.24 -4.66
C ALA A 37 5.74 -7.63 -5.93
N ALA A 38 4.89 -6.61 -5.78
CA ALA A 38 4.31 -5.90 -6.92
C ALA A 38 5.38 -5.20 -7.79
N LEU A 39 6.42 -4.61 -7.20
CA LEU A 39 7.52 -4.01 -7.95
C LEU A 39 8.33 -5.01 -8.77
N ARG A 40 8.47 -6.26 -8.31
CA ARG A 40 9.18 -7.31 -9.06
C ARG A 40 8.41 -7.76 -10.31
N GLU A 41 7.08 -7.71 -10.25
CA GLU A 41 6.20 -8.11 -11.36
C GLU A 41 5.88 -6.94 -12.30
N ALA A 42 6.02 -5.69 -11.85
CA ALA A 42 5.71 -4.52 -12.64
C ALA A 42 6.75 -4.31 -13.75
N SER A 43 6.29 -4.13 -15.00
CA SER A 43 7.15 -3.78 -16.13
C SER A 43 7.70 -2.36 -16.04
N ASP A 44 6.94 -1.47 -15.40
CA ASP A 44 7.26 -0.06 -15.17
C ASP A 44 6.43 0.51 -14.01
N THR A 45 6.68 1.76 -13.63
CA THR A 45 5.99 2.44 -12.52
C THR A 45 4.47 2.54 -12.73
N SER A 46 4.01 2.73 -13.96
CA SER A 46 2.57 2.84 -14.28
C SER A 46 1.86 1.48 -14.21
N ALA A 47 2.59 0.39 -14.47
CA ALA A 47 2.08 -0.98 -14.35
C ALA A 47 1.98 -1.47 -12.89
N PHE A 48 2.52 -0.72 -11.91
CA PHE A 48 2.58 -1.15 -10.52
C PHE A 48 1.22 -1.53 -9.92
N PHE A 49 0.15 -0.78 -10.20
CA PHE A 49 -1.18 -1.12 -9.66
C PHE A 49 -1.70 -2.46 -10.20
N SER A 50 -1.55 -2.71 -11.50
CA SER A 50 -1.92 -4.00 -12.10
C SER A 50 -1.11 -5.16 -11.53
N ALA A 51 0.19 -4.94 -11.31
CA ALA A 51 1.08 -5.91 -10.66
C ALA A 51 0.74 -6.13 -9.17
N PHE A 52 0.27 -5.09 -8.48
CA PHE A 52 -0.23 -5.25 -7.11
C PHE A 52 -1.49 -6.13 -7.11
N LEU A 53 -2.45 -5.88 -8.00
CA LEU A 53 -3.64 -6.72 -8.11
C LEU A 53 -3.31 -8.18 -8.41
N SER A 54 -2.36 -8.44 -9.32
CA SER A 54 -1.97 -9.81 -9.67
C SER A 54 -1.31 -10.57 -8.53
N THR A 55 -0.61 -9.88 -7.62
CA THR A 55 0.08 -10.49 -6.47
C THR A 55 -0.81 -10.63 -5.24
N GLN A 56 -1.94 -9.92 -5.17
CA GLN A 56 -2.84 -9.88 -4.00
C GLN A 56 -4.17 -10.60 -4.25
N HIS A 57 -4.14 -11.91 -4.51
CA HIS A 57 -5.34 -12.71 -4.85
C HIS A 57 -6.47 -12.70 -3.81
N GLN A 58 -6.15 -12.46 -2.54
CA GLN A 58 -7.11 -12.41 -1.44
C GLN A 58 -7.55 -10.99 -1.07
N ALA A 59 -7.13 -9.99 -1.85
CA ALA A 59 -7.55 -8.62 -1.61
C ALA A 59 -8.98 -8.39 -2.13
N GLU A 60 -9.82 -7.78 -1.31
CA GLU A 60 -11.20 -7.47 -1.65
C GLU A 60 -11.31 -6.03 -2.17
N PRO A 61 -11.97 -5.79 -3.32
CA PRO A 61 -12.20 -4.44 -3.80
C PRO A 61 -13.21 -3.70 -2.91
N LEU A 62 -12.90 -2.44 -2.59
CA LEU A 62 -13.81 -1.53 -1.90
C LEU A 62 -14.19 -0.35 -2.80
N ALA A 63 -15.39 0.17 -2.61
CA ALA A 63 -15.84 1.42 -3.21
C ALA A 63 -15.24 2.65 -2.49
N SER A 64 -14.95 2.52 -1.19
CA SER A 64 -14.26 3.56 -0.40
C SER A 64 -13.48 2.95 0.77
N PRO A 65 -12.42 3.61 1.27
CA PRO A 65 -11.62 3.08 2.37
C PRO A 65 -12.38 3.04 3.70
N GLU A 66 -13.50 3.76 3.82
CA GLU A 66 -14.39 3.77 4.99
C GLU A 66 -15.18 2.46 5.16
N GLN A 67 -15.36 1.68 4.10
CA GLN A 67 -16.10 0.41 4.18
C GLN A 67 -15.40 -0.63 5.05
N ALA A 68 -14.07 -0.60 5.13
CA ALA A 68 -13.28 -1.43 6.04
C ALA A 68 -13.12 -0.74 7.40
N ALA A 69 -14.23 -0.66 8.14
CA ALA A 69 -14.29 -0.04 9.46
C ALA A 69 -13.51 -0.80 10.54
N ASP A 70 -13.01 -2.01 10.25
CA ASP A 70 -12.17 -2.85 11.10
C ASP A 70 -10.67 -2.77 10.75
N ALA A 71 -10.29 -2.03 9.70
CA ALA A 71 -8.88 -1.87 9.32
C ALA A 71 -8.08 -1.12 10.39
N GLU A 72 -6.89 -1.63 10.74
CA GLU A 72 -5.98 -0.94 11.64
C GLU A 72 -4.98 -0.04 10.90
N TYR A 73 -4.77 -0.29 9.60
CA TYR A 73 -3.86 0.49 8.75
C TYR A 73 -4.52 0.93 7.45
N ARG A 74 -4.08 2.09 6.97
CA ARG A 74 -4.40 2.61 5.64
C ARG A 74 -3.12 3.00 4.92
N TYR A 75 -3.04 2.65 3.66
CA TYR A 75 -1.94 3.01 2.76
C TYR A 75 -2.53 3.73 1.56
N LEU A 76 -2.02 4.91 1.23
CA LEU A 76 -2.31 5.57 -0.04
C LEU A 76 -1.06 5.51 -0.89
N VAL A 77 -1.15 4.88 -2.05
CA VAL A 77 -0.11 4.84 -3.08
C VAL A 77 -0.54 5.75 -4.23
N THR A 78 0.30 6.73 -4.55
CA THR A 78 0.06 7.68 -5.63
C THR A 78 1.15 7.55 -6.67
N LEU A 79 0.76 7.39 -7.94
CA LEU A 79 1.64 7.59 -9.07
C LEU A 79 1.78 9.09 -9.34
N ILE A 80 2.99 9.62 -9.25
CA ILE A 80 3.29 11.01 -9.55
C ILE A 80 3.73 11.12 -11.00
N PRO A 81 2.93 11.76 -11.89
CA PRO A 81 3.30 11.89 -13.29
C PRO A 81 4.48 12.85 -13.43
N SER A 82 5.55 12.37 -14.05
CA SER A 82 6.79 13.12 -14.27
C SER A 82 7.51 12.53 -15.50
N VAL A 83 8.62 13.17 -15.94
CA VAL A 83 9.49 12.60 -16.99
C VAL A 83 10.03 11.23 -16.57
N ASP A 84 10.25 11.03 -15.27
CA ASP A 84 10.52 9.75 -14.63
C ASP A 84 9.44 9.51 -13.55
N PRO A 85 8.37 8.74 -13.85
CA PRO A 85 7.25 8.57 -12.93
C PRO A 85 7.68 7.90 -11.63
N GLU A 86 7.24 8.45 -10.51
CA GLU A 86 7.57 7.96 -9.17
C GLU A 86 6.33 7.48 -8.40
N LEU A 87 6.52 6.49 -7.52
CA LEU A 87 5.50 6.05 -6.57
C LEU A 87 5.74 6.67 -5.21
N GLN A 88 4.71 7.32 -4.68
CA GLN A 88 4.70 7.85 -3.33
C GLN A 88 3.73 7.05 -2.46
N VAL A 89 4.11 6.76 -1.22
CA VAL A 89 3.24 6.11 -0.24
C VAL A 89 3.06 6.97 1.01
N ARG A 90 1.84 6.97 1.54
CA ARG A 90 1.47 7.55 2.83
C ARG A 90 0.77 6.48 3.67
N CYS A 91 1.07 6.42 4.97
CA CYS A 91 0.51 5.42 5.87
C CYS A 91 -0.14 6.07 7.08
N TRP A 92 -1.31 5.56 7.45
CA TRP A 92 -1.98 5.88 8.69
C TRP A 92 -2.22 4.60 9.48
N ARG A 93 -2.30 4.78 10.79
CA ARG A 93 -2.66 3.73 11.73
C ARG A 93 -3.82 4.23 12.59
N ARG A 94 -4.76 3.35 12.88
CA ARG A 94 -5.76 3.54 13.92
C ARG A 94 -5.40 2.68 15.12
N LEU A 95 -5.45 3.26 16.31
CA LEU A 95 -5.24 2.49 17.54
C LEU A 95 -6.54 1.76 17.91
N PRO A 96 -6.47 0.57 18.53
CA PRO A 96 -7.65 -0.07 19.09
C PRO A 96 -8.38 0.89 20.03
N GLY A 97 -9.68 1.10 19.81
CA GLY A 97 -10.51 2.02 20.58
C GLY A 97 -10.33 3.51 20.26
N ALA A 98 -9.51 3.87 19.27
CA ALA A 98 -9.43 5.24 18.77
C ALA A 98 -10.37 5.46 17.58
N ASP A 99 -11.10 6.57 17.61
CA ASP A 99 -12.01 6.99 16.53
C ASP A 99 -11.28 7.71 15.38
N SER A 100 -9.99 8.01 15.55
CA SER A 100 -9.21 8.81 14.60
C SER A 100 -8.02 8.06 14.01
N TRP A 101 -7.66 8.45 12.79
CA TRP A 101 -6.47 7.97 12.09
C TRP A 101 -5.27 8.85 12.43
N ALA A 102 -4.19 8.23 12.92
CA ALA A 102 -2.92 8.90 13.15
C ALA A 102 -1.97 8.65 11.98
N LEU A 103 -1.28 9.68 11.51
CA LEU A 103 -0.26 9.54 10.49
C LEU A 103 0.90 8.69 11.04
N ARG A 104 1.18 7.57 10.38
CA ARG A 104 2.30 6.68 10.73
C ARG A 104 3.53 6.98 9.89
N CYS A 105 3.35 7.33 8.63
CA CYS A 105 4.41 7.88 7.80
C CYS A 105 3.89 8.98 6.88
N SER A 106 4.60 10.12 6.88
CA SER A 106 4.44 11.18 5.88
C SER A 106 4.67 10.64 4.47
N PRO A 107 4.19 11.33 3.42
CA PRO A 107 4.49 10.94 2.05
C PRO A 107 5.98 10.70 1.85
N MET A 108 6.34 9.55 1.28
CA MET A 108 7.71 9.21 0.92
C MET A 108 7.72 8.32 -0.31
N ALA A 109 8.86 8.28 -1.02
CA ALA A 109 9.05 7.36 -2.14
C ALA A 109 8.81 5.91 -1.69
N LEU A 110 8.17 5.11 -2.55
CA LEU A 110 7.84 3.71 -2.27
C LEU A 110 9.09 2.89 -1.95
N ALA A 111 10.18 3.12 -2.69
CA ALA A 111 11.48 2.48 -2.44
C ALA A 111 12.01 2.78 -1.03
N THR A 112 11.88 4.03 -0.56
CA THR A 112 12.26 4.44 0.80
C THR A 112 11.39 3.73 1.85
N PHE A 113 10.08 3.63 1.61
CA PHE A 113 9.18 2.90 2.49
C PHE A 113 9.57 1.42 2.61
N ILE A 114 9.82 0.76 1.47
CA ILE A 114 10.22 -0.65 1.43
C ILE A 114 11.53 -0.83 2.21
N LYS A 115 12.57 -0.06 1.90
CA LYS A 115 13.86 -0.12 2.60
C LYS A 115 13.73 0.10 4.11
N ARG A 116 12.79 0.94 4.54
CA ARG A 116 12.57 1.27 5.95
C ARG A 116 11.86 0.16 6.73
N PHE A 117 10.90 -0.53 6.10
CA PHE A 117 9.97 -1.43 6.81
C PHE A 117 10.14 -2.90 6.45
N MET A 118 10.85 -3.21 5.38
CA MET A 118 11.29 -4.57 5.07
C MET A 118 12.50 -4.90 5.95
N PRO A 119 12.44 -5.94 6.80
CA PRO A 119 13.64 -6.45 7.45
C PRO A 119 14.60 -6.86 6.34
N GLY A 120 15.84 -6.37 6.40
CA GLY A 120 16.83 -6.69 5.37
C GLY A 120 16.95 -8.19 5.20
N GLU A 121 17.05 -8.66 3.96
CA GLU A 121 17.74 -9.92 3.72
C GLU A 121 19.09 -9.81 4.45
N PRO A 122 19.50 -10.81 5.26
CA PRO A 122 20.91 -10.90 5.60
C PRO A 122 21.66 -10.89 4.27
N ALA A 123 22.55 -9.91 4.10
CA ALA A 123 23.49 -9.94 2.99
C ALA A 123 24.17 -11.33 2.98
N PRO A 124 24.36 -11.96 1.81
CA PRO A 124 25.09 -13.21 1.72
C PRO A 124 26.51 -13.09 2.30
#